data_AF-W0F3W1-F1
#
_entry.id   AF-W0F3W1-F1
#
_cell.length_a   1.000
_cell.length_b   1.000
_cell.length_c   1.000
_cell.angle_alpha   90.00
_cell.angle_beta   90.00
_cell.angle_gamma   90.00
#
_symmetry.space_group_name_H-M   'P 1'
#
loop_
_entity.id
_entity.type
_entity.pdbx_description
1 polymer ?
#
loop_
_entity_poly.entity_id
_entity_poly.type
_entity_poly.pdbx_seq_one_letter_code
_entity_poly.pdbx_strand_id
1 'polypeptide(L)' 'MNAKTQLMLKDWLKKRPAIYINAQLRIMLSSYIDRCPGDTVNSNLVKDILAVGELLDMLENYVKKRHPAKLKASKSK' A
#
# COMPACT_ATOMS: atom_id res chain seq x y z
N MET A 1 15.61 -4.73 -26.80
CA MET A 1 14.21 -4.55 -26.32
C MET A 1 14.21 -4.62 -24.81
N ASN A 2 13.95 -3.51 -24.12
CA ASN A 2 13.94 -3.48 -22.65
C ASN A 2 12.72 -4.25 -22.15
N ALA A 3 12.96 -5.41 -21.54
CA ALA A 3 11.94 -6.14 -20.79
C ALA A 3 11.58 -5.31 -19.55
N LYS A 4 10.68 -4.32 -19.73
CA LYS A 4 9.91 -3.77 -18.62
C LYS A 4 8.99 -4.89 -18.16
N THR A 5 9.51 -5.76 -17.30
CA THR A 5 8.74 -6.81 -16.64
C THR A 5 7.52 -6.14 -16.07
N GLN A 6 6.34 -6.42 -16.62
CA GLN A 6 5.08 -5.94 -16.08
C GLN A 6 4.98 -6.49 -14.65
N LEU A 7 5.36 -5.65 -13.69
CA LEU A 7 5.23 -5.95 -12.27
C LEU A 7 3.74 -5.95 -11.97
N MET A 8 3.16 -7.14 -11.96
CA MET A 8 1.77 -7.33 -11.56
C MET A 8 1.63 -6.88 -10.10
N LEU A 9 0.67 -5.98 -9.84
CA LEU A 9 0.44 -5.38 -8.53
C LEU A 9 0.31 -6.44 -7.42
N LYS A 10 -0.27 -7.61 -7.73
CA LYS A 10 -0.35 -8.77 -6.82
C LYS A 10 1.03 -9.27 -6.35
N ASP A 11 2.01 -9.33 -7.24
CA ASP A 11 3.35 -9.86 -6.94
C ASP A 11 4.23 -8.79 -6.27
N TRP A 12 3.93 -7.53 -6.54
CA TRP A 12 4.49 -6.41 -5.82
C TRP A 12 3.97 -6.34 -4.37
N LEU A 13 2.66 -6.51 -4.15
CA LEU A 13 2.03 -6.55 -2.82
C LEU A 13 2.48 -7.75 -1.97
N LYS A 14 2.80 -8.90 -2.58
CA LYS A 14 3.43 -10.02 -1.86
C LYS A 14 4.78 -9.66 -1.23
N LYS A 15 5.52 -8.75 -1.87
CA LYS A 15 6.85 -8.30 -1.40
C LYS A 15 6.75 -7.07 -0.50
N ARG A 16 5.73 -6.24 -0.71
CA ARG A 16 5.46 -5.02 0.07
C ARG A 16 3.99 -5.00 0.48
N PRO A 17 3.67 -5.44 1.70
CA PRO A 17 2.30 -5.41 2.21
C PRO A 17 1.68 -4.01 2.12
N ALA A 18 0.38 -3.92 1.81
CA ALA A 18 -0.31 -2.63 1.67
C ALA A 18 -0.18 -1.79 2.95
N ILE A 19 -0.29 -2.46 4.11
CA ILE A 19 -0.10 -1.84 5.42
C ILE A 19 1.23 -1.08 5.56
N TYR A 20 2.33 -1.59 4.98
CA TYR A 20 3.63 -0.94 5.04
C TYR A 20 3.69 0.29 4.14
N ILE A 21 3.11 0.20 2.94
CA ILE A 21 3.07 1.32 1.97
C ILE A 21 2.18 2.45 2.53
N ASN A 22 1.03 2.09 3.09
CA ASN A 22 0.10 3.02 3.70
C ASN A 22 0.73 3.75 4.88
N ALA A 23 1.47 3.04 5.73
CA ALA A 23 2.23 3.66 6.82
C ALA A 23 3.29 4.65 6.29
N GLN A 24 4.04 4.28 5.26
CA GLN A 24 5.05 5.16 4.65
C GLN A 24 4.44 6.41 4.03
N LEU A 25 3.33 6.29 3.30
CA LEU A 25 2.61 7.43 2.72
C LEU A 25 2.13 8.41 3.80
N ARG A 26 1.59 7.89 4.91
CA ARG A 26 1.17 8.72 6.06
C ARG A 26 2.34 9.39 6.76
N ILE A 27 3.48 8.71 6.90
CA ILE A 27 4.70 9.29 7.46
C ILE A 27 5.24 10.41 6.58
N MET A 28 5.26 10.21 5.26
CA MET A 28 5.67 11.24 4.30
C MET A 28 4.75 12.46 4.37
N LEU A 29 3.43 12.25 4.43
CA LEU A 29 2.47 13.32 4.57
C LEU A 29 2.66 14.08 5.89
N SER A 30 2.78 13.36 7.01
CA SER A 30 3.00 13.99 8.32
C SER A 30 4.31 14.79 8.33
N SER A 31 5.39 14.23 7.79
CA SER A 31 6.69 14.91 7.66
C SER A 31 6.61 16.15 6.77
N TYR A 32 5.78 16.14 5.74
CA TYR A 32 5.56 17.30 4.87
C TYR A 32 4.80 18.41 5.61
N ILE A 33 3.74 18.05 6.33
CA ILE A 33 2.96 18.98 7.16
C ILE A 33 3.85 19.62 8.24
N ASP A 34 4.66 18.81 8.92
CA ASP A 34 5.55 19.28 9.99
C ASP A 34 6.68 20.19 9.48
N ARG A 35 7.16 19.98 8.25
CA ARG A 35 8.23 20.79 7.64
C ARG A 35 7.74 22.11 7.04
N CYS A 36 6.46 22.19 6.69
CA CYS A 36 5.85 23.38 6.12
C CYS A 36 4.71 23.93 7.01
N PRO A 37 5.00 24.32 8.27
CA PRO A 37 3.99 24.87 9.15
C PRO A 37 3.56 26.25 8.63
N GLY A 38 2.41 26.32 7.97
CA GLY A 38 1.86 27.54 7.36
C GLY A 38 1.52 27.40 5.88
N ASP A 39 2.04 26.37 5.20
CA ASP A 39 1.51 26.01 3.89
C ASP A 39 0.14 25.36 4.08
N THR A 40 -0.83 25.84 3.32
CA THR A 40 -2.14 25.19 3.24
C THR A 40 -1.91 23.83 2.58
N VAL A 41 -1.84 22.77 3.38
CA VAL A 41 -1.69 21.42 2.88
C VAL A 41 -2.80 21.19 1.86
N ASN A 42 -2.42 20.92 0.62
CA ASN A 42 -3.39 20.77 -0.46
C ASN A 42 -4.34 19.62 -0.10
N SER A 43 -5.61 19.96 0.16
CA SER A 43 -6.62 18.98 0.57
C SER A 43 -6.80 17.85 -0.45
N ASN A 44 -6.49 18.09 -1.73
CA ASN A 44 -6.52 17.07 -2.76
C ASN A 44 -5.38 16.06 -2.58
N LEU A 45 -4.17 16.50 -2.23
CA LEU A 45 -3.05 15.60 -1.95
C LEU A 45 -3.36 14.66 -0.78
N VAL A 46 -3.98 15.19 0.28
CA VAL A 46 -4.42 14.38 1.43
C VAL A 46 -5.45 13.34 1.00
N LYS A 47 -6.46 13.75 0.22
CA LYS A 47 -7.49 12.85 -0.31
C LYS A 47 -6.90 11.77 -1.23
N ASP A 48 -5.97 12.14 -2.09
CA ASP A 48 -5.29 11.20 -3.01
C ASP A 48 -4.50 10.15 -2.23
N ILE A 49 -3.78 10.55 -1.18
CA ILE A 49 -3.03 9.63 -0.31
C ILE A 49 -3.98 8.67 0.42
N LEU A 50 -5.11 9.17 0.94
CA LEU A 50 -6.11 8.34 1.60
C LEU A 50 -6.74 7.34 0.60
N ALA A 51 -7.12 7.80 -0.59
CA ALA A 51 -7.70 6.96 -1.64
C ALA A 51 -6.73 5.86 -2.11
N VAL A 52 -5.45 6.18 -2.28
CA VAL A 52 -4.41 5.18 -2.57
C VAL A 52 -4.32 4.15 -1.44
N GLY A 53 -4.39 4.60 -0.19
CA GLY A 53 -4.38 3.71 0.97
C GLY A 53 -5.53 2.71 0.98
N GLU A 54 -6.75 3.19 0.79
CA GLU A 54 -7.97 2.37 0.72
C GLU A 54 -7.92 1.37 -0.45
N LEU A 55 -7.44 1.80 -1.62
CA LEU A 55 -7.28 0.92 -2.79
C LEU A 55 -6.29 -0.22 -2.50
N LEU A 56 -5.16 0.08 -1.86
CA LEU A 56 -4.16 -0.94 -1.52
C LEU A 56 -4.69 -1.93 -0.48
N ASP A 57 -5.43 -1.46 0.53
CA ASP A 57 -6.07 -2.32 1.53
C ASP A 57 -7.15 -3.22 0.90
N MET A 58 -7.97 -2.67 0.00
CA MET A 58 -8.98 -3.44 -0.73
C MET A 58 -8.33 -4.52 -1.60
N LEU A 59 -7.22 -4.20 -2.28
CA LEU A 59 -6.48 -5.16 -3.10
C LEU A 59 -5.83 -6.25 -2.27
N GLU A 60 -5.23 -5.92 -1.12
CA GLU A 60 -4.67 -6.92 -0.21
C GLU A 60 -5.76 -7.87 0.31
N ASN A 61 -6.91 -7.32 0.69
CA ASN A 61 -8.07 -8.10 1.12
C ASN A 61 -8.62 -9.00 0.00
N TYR A 62 -8.67 -8.49 -1.23
CA TYR A 62 -9.08 -9.26 -2.40
C TYR A 62 -8.10 -10.42 -2.69
N VAL A 63 -6.79 -10.18 -2.63
CA VAL A 63 -5.77 -11.21 -2.80
C VAL A 63 -5.91 -12.29 -1.72
N LYS A 64 -6.11 -11.90 -0.45
CA LYS A 64 -6.35 -12.83 0.67
C LYS A 64 -7.60 -13.68 0.46
N LYS A 65 -8.71 -13.08 0.02
CA LYS A 65 -9.99 -13.77 -0.20
C LYS A 65 -9.94 -14.74 -1.39
N ARG A 66 -9.29 -14.36 -2.50
CA ARG A 66 -9.24 -15.15 -3.74
C ARG A 66 -8.21 -16.30 -3.67
N HIS A 67 -7.24 -16.23 -2.77
CA HIS A 67 -6.21 -17.26 -2.60
C HIS A 67 -6.03 -17.65 -1.12
N PRO A 68 -6.99 -18.37 -0.50
CA PRO A 68 -6.89 -18.83 0.88
C PRO A 68 -5.81 -19.92 1.11
N ALA A 69 -5.25 -20.49 0.04
CA ALA A 69 -4.30 -21.59 0.11
C ALA A 69 -2.87 -21.09 0.40
N LYS A 70 -2.55 -20.91 1.68
CA LYS A 70 -1.22 -21.18 2.29
C LYS A 70 -1.09 -20.83 3.78
N LEU A 71 -2.18 -20.51 4.50
CA LEU A 71 -2.12 -20.29 5.95
C LEU A 71 -2.36 -21.56 6.80
N LYS A 72 -2.57 -22.73 6.18
CA LYS A 72 -2.81 -24.02 6.87
C LYS A 72 -1.69 -25.06 6.73
N ALA A 73 -0.45 -24.66 6.44
CA ALA A 73 0.67 -25.62 6.32
C ALA A 73 1.73 -25.51 7.43
N SER A 74 1.52 -24.69 8.47
CA SER A 74 2.50 -24.50 9.55
C SER A 74 1.99 -24.92 10.94
N LYS A 75 0.87 -25.69 11.02
CA LYS A 75 0.36 -26.26 12.29
C LYS A 75 0.25 -27.79 12.26
N SER A 76 1.13 -28.46 11.54
CA SER A 76 1.37 -29.91 11.75
C SER A 76 2.79 -30.26 11.33
N LYS A 77 3.72 -30.08 12.26
CA LYS A 77 4.70 -31.09 12.62
C LYS A 77 5.29 -30.74 13.98
#